data_AF-A0A9D1SI71-F1
#
_entry.id   AF-A0A9D1SI71-F1
#
_cell.length_a   1.000
_cell.length_b   1.000
_cell.length_c   1.000
_cell.angle_alpha   90.00
_cell.angle_beta   90.00
_cell.angle_gamma   90.00
#
_symmetry.space_group_name_H-M   'P 1'
#
loop_
_entity.id
_entity.type
_entity.pdbx_description
1 polymer ?
#
loop_
_entity_poly.entity_id
_entity_poly.type
_entity_poly.pdbx_seq_one_letter_code
_entity_poly.pdbx_strand_id
1 'polypeptide(L)'
;MKAFIAAIFIMLFGLTGTAYADGTPHVKVEGEVWLTDTAGVRLFLLPEGYYVRINNLDESFYYLTFNGVSGKVDKTTVVTVGYHAEAPGTKKEIAISDDFGEFSAINLKSKPDITSESVAEVPIDGTIAFIGEYPAEELWYYVSYGDVYGYIRADRTSMPTPDYPVFVPEPEPDAPASTTPEGTSEPEGEESTLLKIVLIAALVIPAIALIVFLFKRNR
;
A
#
# COMPACT_ATOMS: atom_id res chain seq x y z
N MET A 1 26.60 49.32 1.32
CA MET A 1 27.06 48.24 0.42
C MET A 1 27.05 46.95 1.22
N LYS A 2 26.53 45.88 0.63
CA LYS A 2 25.77 44.78 1.26
C LYS A 2 26.59 43.91 2.22
N ALA A 3 25.99 43.60 3.38
CA ALA A 3 26.43 42.59 4.33
C ALA A 3 26.12 41.18 3.79
N PHE A 4 27.09 40.28 3.87
CA PHE A 4 26.93 38.85 3.55
C PHE A 4 26.53 38.14 4.86
N ILE A 5 25.23 37.91 5.03
CA ILE A 5 24.71 37.07 6.13
C ILE A 5 24.68 35.64 5.61
N ALA A 6 25.57 34.79 6.14
CA ALA A 6 25.50 33.36 5.96
C ALA A 6 24.34 32.82 6.81
N ALA A 7 23.22 32.50 6.16
CA ALA A 7 22.11 31.79 6.78
C ALA A 7 22.50 30.31 6.89
N ILE A 8 22.78 29.85 8.11
CA ILE A 8 22.85 28.43 8.43
C ILE A 8 21.41 27.91 8.47
N PHE A 9 20.98 27.31 7.37
CA PHE A 9 19.72 26.60 7.26
C PHE A 9 19.90 25.24 7.95
N ILE A 10 19.60 25.17 9.26
CA ILE A 10 19.45 23.88 9.93
C ILE A 10 18.12 23.32 9.47
N MET A 11 18.19 22.45 8.46
CA MET A 11 17.11 21.60 8.02
C MET A 11 16.80 20.65 9.19
N LEU A 12 15.88 21.05 10.07
CA LEU A 12 15.15 20.09 10.89
C LEU A 12 14.31 19.26 9.91
N PHE A 13 14.92 18.20 9.37
CA PHE A 13 14.14 17.04 8.99
C PHE A 13 13.49 16.57 10.27
N GLY A 14 12.24 16.97 10.46
CA GLY A 14 11.34 16.21 11.31
C GLY A 14 11.36 14.80 10.76
N LEU A 15 12.13 13.94 11.43
CA LEU A 15 11.82 12.53 11.50
C LEU A 15 10.40 12.47 12.08
N THR A 16 9.40 12.54 11.21
CA THR A 16 8.15 11.85 11.50
C THR A 16 8.54 10.38 11.49
N GLY A 17 9.04 9.91 12.64
CA GLY A 17 9.02 8.50 12.93
C GLY A 17 7.56 8.09 12.78
N THR A 18 7.23 7.49 11.65
CA THR A 18 6.11 6.57 11.61
C THR A 18 6.49 5.50 12.63
N ALA A 19 5.95 5.63 13.84
CA ALA A 19 5.83 4.48 14.70
C ALA A 19 5.04 3.47 13.87
N TYR A 20 5.74 2.50 13.30
CA TYR A 20 5.09 1.36 12.67
C TYR A 20 4.27 0.73 13.79
N ALA A 21 2.96 0.82 13.68
CA ALA A 21 2.09 -0.03 14.47
C ALA A 21 2.48 -1.47 14.11
N ASP A 22 2.88 -2.19 15.13
CA ASP A 22 3.20 -3.60 15.17
C ASP A 22 2.19 -4.41 14.31
N GLY A 23 2.67 -5.16 13.31
CA GLY A 23 2.01 -6.40 12.88
C GLY A 23 1.30 -6.51 11.52
N THR A 24 0.58 -5.51 10.97
CA THR A 24 -0.44 -5.83 9.91
C THR A 24 -0.30 -5.08 8.58
N PRO A 25 0.43 -5.61 7.58
CA PRO A 25 0.53 -5.00 6.27
C PRO A 25 -0.37 -5.62 5.18
N HIS A 26 -1.33 -6.50 5.49
CA HIS A 26 -2.23 -7.09 4.47
C HIS A 26 -3.71 -7.04 4.86
N VAL A 27 -4.56 -6.90 3.85
CA VAL A 27 -6.00 -7.12 3.95
C VAL A 27 -6.37 -8.45 3.32
N LYS A 28 -7.21 -9.23 4.00
CA LYS A 28 -7.93 -10.35 3.42
C LYS A 28 -9.23 -9.82 2.83
N VAL A 29 -9.46 -10.14 1.57
CA VAL A 29 -10.68 -9.82 0.85
C VAL A 29 -11.76 -10.81 1.27
N GLU A 30 -12.84 -10.32 1.87
CA GLU A 30 -14.01 -11.13 2.23
C GLU A 30 -15.25 -10.56 1.52
N GLY A 31 -15.90 -11.39 0.70
CA GLY A 31 -17.02 -10.97 -0.14
C GLY A 31 -16.64 -9.97 -1.24
N GLU A 32 -17.59 -9.10 -1.59
CA GLU A 32 -17.46 -8.14 -2.70
C GLU A 32 -16.70 -6.88 -2.28
N VAL A 33 -15.39 -6.85 -2.54
CA VAL A 33 -14.55 -5.69 -2.25
C VAL A 33 -14.13 -5.01 -3.55
N TRP A 34 -14.55 -3.77 -3.71
CA TRP A 34 -14.16 -2.94 -4.85
C TRP A 34 -12.82 -2.27 -4.59
N LEU A 35 -11.87 -2.46 -5.51
CA LEU A 35 -10.77 -1.52 -5.63
C LEU A 35 -11.28 -0.24 -6.27
N THR A 36 -11.05 0.89 -5.62
CA THR A 36 -11.40 2.22 -6.15
C THR A 36 -10.16 3.04 -6.43
N ASP A 37 -10.24 3.95 -7.40
CA ASP A 37 -9.19 4.95 -7.60
C ASP A 37 -9.16 5.98 -6.45
N THR A 38 -8.24 6.94 -6.51
CA THR A 38 -8.13 7.99 -5.48
C THR A 38 -9.37 8.88 -5.40
N ALA A 39 -10.12 9.03 -6.50
CA ALA A 39 -11.38 9.77 -6.57
C ALA A 39 -12.59 8.96 -6.07
N GLY A 40 -12.44 7.66 -5.80
CA GLY A 40 -13.50 6.77 -5.35
C GLY A 40 -14.28 6.09 -6.48
N VAL A 41 -13.79 6.15 -7.71
CA VAL A 41 -14.37 5.42 -8.86
C VAL A 41 -14.01 3.95 -8.74
N ARG A 42 -14.99 3.07 -8.85
CA ARG A 42 -14.80 1.60 -8.88
C ARG A 42 -14.01 1.19 -10.12
N LEU A 43 -12.95 0.42 -9.90
CA LEU A 43 -12.08 -0.11 -10.97
C LEU A 43 -12.40 -1.57 -11.28
N PHE A 44 -12.41 -2.44 -10.27
CA PHE A 44 -12.75 -3.86 -10.38
C PHE A 44 -12.93 -4.45 -8.97
N LEU A 45 -13.50 -5.66 -8.90
CA LEU A 45 -13.57 -6.45 -7.68
C LEU A 45 -12.24 -7.15 -7.42
N LEU A 46 -11.75 -7.04 -6.18
CA LEU A 46 -10.67 -7.86 -5.70
C LEU A 46 -11.17 -9.31 -5.56
N PRO A 47 -10.34 -10.32 -5.90
CA PRO A 47 -10.75 -11.71 -5.77
C PRO A 47 -11.02 -12.08 -4.32
N GLU A 48 -12.16 -12.73 -4.06
CA GLU A 48 -12.50 -13.20 -2.72
C GLU A 48 -11.46 -14.19 -2.18
N GLY A 49 -11.10 -14.06 -0.91
CA GLY A 49 -10.09 -14.89 -0.25
C GLY A 49 -8.66 -14.50 -0.60
N TYR A 50 -8.45 -13.53 -1.50
CA TYR A 50 -7.12 -13.04 -1.82
C TYR A 50 -6.62 -12.03 -0.76
N TYR A 51 -5.29 -11.93 -0.65
CA TYR A 51 -4.61 -11.12 0.34
C TYR A 51 -3.87 -9.99 -0.37
N VAL A 52 -4.08 -8.73 0.02
CA VAL A 52 -3.47 -7.60 -0.68
C VAL A 52 -2.64 -6.76 0.28
N ARG A 53 -1.45 -6.37 -0.17
CA ARG A 53 -0.54 -5.52 0.61
C ARG A 53 -1.10 -4.12 0.80
N ILE A 54 -1.16 -3.68 2.05
CA ILE A 54 -1.42 -2.31 2.47
C ILE A 54 -0.13 -1.50 2.27
N ASN A 55 -0.19 -0.49 1.42
CA ASN A 55 0.89 0.46 1.19
C ASN A 55 0.79 1.68 2.11
N ASN A 56 -0.43 2.10 2.43
CA ASN A 56 -0.72 3.25 3.28
C ASN A 56 -2.14 3.12 3.87
N LEU A 57 -2.48 3.94 4.85
CA LEU A 57 -3.81 4.00 5.44
C LEU A 57 -4.15 5.42 5.90
N ASP A 58 -5.44 5.76 5.88
CA ASP A 58 -5.97 6.96 6.54
C ASP A 58 -7.03 6.55 7.58
N GLU A 59 -7.95 7.43 7.98
CA GLU A 59 -9.00 7.09 8.93
C GLU A 59 -9.96 6.01 8.40
N SER A 60 -10.33 6.07 7.11
CA SER A 60 -11.42 5.30 6.50
C SER A 60 -10.96 4.25 5.49
N PHE A 61 -9.77 4.39 4.91
CA PHE A 61 -9.32 3.58 3.79
C PHE A 61 -7.97 2.90 4.03
N TYR A 62 -7.81 1.73 3.43
CA TYR A 62 -6.51 1.14 3.13
C TYR A 62 -6.15 1.42 1.68
N TYR A 63 -4.93 1.90 1.45
CA TYR A 63 -4.34 2.09 0.12
C TYR A 63 -3.49 0.88 -0.21
N LEU A 64 -3.74 0.29 -1.37
CA LEU A 64 -3.14 -0.99 -1.75
C LEU A 64 -2.76 -1.00 -3.23
N THR A 65 -1.91 -1.94 -3.62
CA THR A 65 -1.56 -2.20 -5.02
C THR A 65 -1.85 -3.65 -5.34
N PHE A 66 -2.62 -3.89 -6.39
CA PHE A 66 -2.98 -5.22 -6.86
C PHE A 66 -2.70 -5.32 -8.37
N ASN A 67 -1.89 -6.28 -8.79
CA ASN A 67 -1.48 -6.48 -10.19
C ASN A 67 -0.94 -5.21 -10.88
N GLY A 68 -0.25 -4.35 -10.13
CA GLY A 68 0.29 -3.07 -10.61
C GLY A 68 -0.71 -1.90 -10.58
N VAL A 69 -1.96 -2.14 -10.21
CA VAL A 69 -2.98 -1.10 -10.06
C VAL A 69 -3.07 -0.65 -8.61
N SER A 70 -2.81 0.63 -8.38
CA SER A 70 -2.93 1.25 -7.07
C SER A 70 -4.33 1.82 -6.87
N GLY A 71 -4.89 1.61 -5.69
CA GLY A 71 -6.20 2.14 -5.33
C GLY A 71 -6.45 2.08 -3.83
N LYS A 72 -7.70 2.31 -3.44
CA LYS A 72 -8.13 2.28 -2.04
C LYS A 72 -9.35 1.39 -1.86
N VAL A 73 -9.44 0.79 -0.67
CA VAL A 73 -10.58 -0.02 -0.20
C VAL A 73 -11.04 0.51 1.16
N ASP A 74 -12.34 0.41 1.42
CA ASP A 74 -12.92 0.80 2.70
C ASP A 74 -12.47 -0.19 3.79
N LYS A 75 -12.06 0.31 4.95
CA LYS A 75 -11.61 -0.55 6.06
C LYS A 75 -12.70 -1.47 6.57
N THR A 76 -13.98 -1.08 6.44
CA THR A 76 -15.12 -1.86 6.92
C THR A 76 -15.46 -3.04 6.02
N THR A 77 -14.93 -3.09 4.80
CA THR A 77 -15.19 -4.18 3.84
C THR A 77 -14.09 -5.23 3.82
N VAL A 78 -13.06 -5.09 4.64
CA VAL A 78 -11.90 -6.01 4.65
C VAL A 78 -11.45 -6.31 6.07
N VAL A 79 -10.82 -7.46 6.24
CA VAL A 79 -10.22 -7.86 7.52
C VAL A 79 -8.70 -7.76 7.40
N THR A 80 -8.04 -7.11 8.36
CA THR A 80 -6.59 -7.11 8.41
C THR A 80 -6.08 -8.44 8.94
N VAL A 81 -5.09 -8.98 8.26
CA VAL A 81 -4.40 -10.22 8.60
C VAL A 81 -2.90 -9.95 8.67
N GLY A 82 -2.19 -10.72 9.48
CA GLY A 82 -0.75 -10.52 9.78
C GLY A 82 0.21 -10.64 8.58
N TYR A 83 1.50 -10.68 8.91
CA TYR A 83 2.66 -10.58 8.02
C TYR A 83 2.89 -11.78 7.08
N HIS A 84 3.35 -11.57 5.83
CA HIS A 84 4.45 -12.28 5.12
C HIS A 84 4.62 -11.86 3.64
N ALA A 85 5.65 -12.40 2.97
CA ALA A 85 6.61 -11.73 2.06
C ALA A 85 6.10 -11.01 0.80
N GLU A 86 5.04 -11.43 0.14
CA GLU A 86 4.49 -10.75 -1.04
C GLU A 86 3.21 -11.49 -1.47
N ALA A 87 2.10 -10.77 -1.61
CA ALA A 87 0.93 -11.34 -2.25
C ALA A 87 1.23 -11.61 -3.74
N PRO A 88 1.18 -12.87 -4.22
CA PRO A 88 1.51 -13.14 -5.61
C PRO A 88 0.38 -12.62 -6.47
N GLY A 89 0.65 -11.64 -7.34
CA GLY A 89 -0.36 -11.06 -8.22
C GLY A 89 -1.11 -12.13 -9.03
N THR A 90 -2.38 -11.86 -9.33
CA THR A 90 -3.26 -12.72 -10.13
C THR A 90 -3.25 -12.34 -11.62
N LYS A 91 -2.29 -11.52 -12.06
CA LYS A 91 -2.18 -11.08 -13.44
C LYS A 91 -2.03 -12.31 -14.34
N LYS A 92 -2.95 -12.49 -15.28
CA LYS A 92 -2.92 -13.58 -16.27
C LYS A 92 -3.08 -13.01 -17.65
N GLU A 93 -2.48 -13.66 -18.62
CA GLU A 93 -2.69 -13.33 -20.02
C GLU A 93 -3.96 -14.02 -20.53
N ILE A 94 -4.80 -13.27 -21.23
CA ILE A 94 -5.98 -13.75 -21.94
C ILE A 94 -5.90 -13.31 -23.40
N ALA A 95 -6.48 -14.11 -24.28
CA ALA A 95 -6.56 -13.83 -25.71
C ALA A 95 -7.94 -13.25 -26.07
N ILE A 96 -8.02 -12.62 -27.24
CA ILE A 96 -9.31 -12.31 -27.86
C ILE A 96 -9.97 -13.62 -28.32
N SER A 97 -11.29 -13.73 -28.16
CA SER A 97 -12.03 -14.92 -28.57
C SER A 97 -11.99 -15.12 -30.09
N ASP A 98 -11.83 -16.37 -30.52
CA ASP A 98 -11.82 -16.76 -31.94
C ASP A 98 -13.11 -16.37 -32.68
N ASP A 99 -14.22 -16.22 -31.96
CA ASP A 99 -15.50 -15.74 -32.51
C ASP A 99 -15.39 -14.32 -33.11
N PHE A 100 -14.35 -13.57 -32.74
CA PHE A 100 -14.04 -12.24 -33.26
C PHE A 100 -12.89 -12.24 -34.27
N GLY A 101 -12.46 -13.41 -34.74
CA GLY A 101 -11.34 -13.59 -35.68
C GLY A 101 -11.49 -12.86 -37.03
N GLU A 102 -12.70 -12.40 -37.37
CA GLU A 102 -12.97 -11.60 -38.58
C GLU A 102 -12.58 -10.11 -38.43
N PHE A 103 -12.42 -9.62 -37.21
CA PHE A 103 -12.00 -8.26 -36.94
C PHE A 103 -10.46 -8.15 -36.95
N SER A 104 -9.94 -6.99 -37.33
CA SER A 104 -8.49 -6.73 -37.23
C SER A 104 -8.05 -6.42 -35.80
N ALA A 105 -8.93 -5.83 -35.00
CA ALA A 105 -8.65 -5.40 -33.63
C ALA A 105 -9.95 -5.23 -32.81
N ILE A 106 -9.81 -5.24 -31.48
CA ILE A 106 -10.86 -4.89 -30.52
C ILE A 106 -10.42 -3.69 -29.68
N ASN A 107 -11.37 -2.80 -29.41
CA ASN A 107 -11.13 -1.61 -28.59
C ASN A 107 -11.28 -1.91 -27.09
N LEU A 108 -10.28 -1.50 -26.31
CA LEU A 108 -10.43 -1.31 -24.87
C LEU A 108 -11.19 -0.02 -24.60
N LYS A 109 -12.08 -0.07 -23.61
CA LYS A 109 -12.97 1.02 -23.22
C LYS A 109 -12.47 1.73 -21.96
N SER A 110 -12.75 3.04 -21.84
CA SER A 110 -12.38 3.83 -20.65
C SER A 110 -13.26 3.53 -19.44
N LYS A 111 -14.46 2.99 -19.68
CA LYS A 111 -15.43 2.55 -18.66
C LYS A 111 -16.04 1.20 -19.09
N PRO A 112 -16.65 0.44 -18.18
CA PRO A 112 -17.38 -0.79 -18.52
C PRO A 112 -18.73 -0.47 -19.20
N ASP A 113 -18.63 0.21 -20.34
CA ASP A 113 -19.72 0.69 -21.17
C ASP A 113 -19.25 0.71 -22.64
N ILE A 114 -20.02 0.08 -23.52
CA ILE A 114 -19.69 -0.02 -24.94
C ILE A 114 -19.67 1.33 -25.65
N THR A 115 -20.40 2.32 -25.12
CA THR A 115 -20.49 3.69 -25.66
C THR A 115 -19.38 4.60 -25.15
N SER A 116 -18.60 4.16 -24.16
CA SER A 116 -17.47 4.92 -23.66
C SER A 116 -16.31 5.01 -24.66
N GLU A 117 -15.42 5.97 -24.41
CA GLU A 117 -14.26 6.24 -25.23
C GLU A 117 -13.35 5.01 -25.35
N SER A 118 -12.78 4.80 -26.54
CA SER A 118 -11.76 3.77 -26.74
C SER A 118 -10.41 4.30 -26.27
N VAL A 119 -9.71 3.54 -25.42
CA VAL A 119 -8.41 3.93 -24.84
C VAL A 119 -7.22 3.22 -25.50
N ALA A 120 -7.46 2.07 -26.14
CA ALA A 120 -6.48 1.33 -26.91
C ALA A 120 -7.17 0.42 -27.92
N GLU A 121 -6.46 0.07 -29.00
CA GLU A 121 -6.86 -0.97 -29.94
C GLU A 121 -5.93 -2.17 -29.77
N VAL A 122 -6.51 -3.35 -29.53
CA VAL A 122 -5.79 -4.61 -29.34
C VAL A 122 -5.94 -5.43 -30.62
N PRO A 123 -4.86 -5.77 -31.33
CA PRO A 123 -4.92 -6.69 -32.46
C PRO A 123 -5.60 -8.00 -32.09
N ILE A 124 -6.26 -8.66 -33.05
CA ILE A 124 -7.03 -9.88 -32.75
C ILE A 124 -6.16 -11.06 -32.30
N ASP A 125 -4.91 -11.11 -32.77
CA ASP A 125 -3.86 -12.04 -32.34
C ASP A 125 -3.07 -11.52 -31.12
N GLY A 126 -3.48 -10.37 -30.58
CA GLY A 126 -2.91 -9.74 -29.41
C GLY A 126 -3.26 -10.47 -28.12
N THR A 127 -2.40 -10.28 -27.12
CA THR A 127 -2.60 -10.78 -25.76
C THR A 127 -2.78 -9.61 -24.81
N ILE A 128 -3.73 -9.72 -23.89
CA ILE A 128 -4.00 -8.70 -22.86
C ILE A 128 -3.85 -9.32 -21.48
N ALA A 129 -3.43 -8.51 -20.52
CA ALA A 129 -3.33 -8.96 -19.14
C ALA A 129 -4.63 -8.71 -18.39
N PHE A 130 -5.29 -9.79 -18.00
CA PHE A 130 -6.39 -9.79 -17.05
C PHE A 130 -5.92 -9.30 -15.67
N ILE A 131 -6.65 -8.33 -15.12
CA ILE A 131 -6.40 -7.78 -13.79
C ILE A 131 -7.52 -8.15 -12.83
N GLY A 132 -8.78 -7.92 -13.21
CA GLY A 132 -9.93 -8.19 -12.35
C GLY A 132 -11.27 -8.07 -13.06
N GLU A 133 -12.33 -8.46 -12.35
CA GLU A 133 -13.70 -8.47 -12.88
C GLU A 133 -14.45 -7.20 -12.49
N TYR A 134 -15.32 -6.75 -13.40
CA TYR A 134 -16.28 -5.69 -13.16
C TYR A 134 -17.68 -6.22 -13.51
N PRO A 135 -18.47 -6.67 -12.51
CA PRO A 135 -19.85 -7.07 -12.75
C PRO A 135 -20.73 -5.83 -12.97
N ALA A 136 -21.22 -5.66 -14.19
CA ALA A 136 -22.26 -4.70 -14.55
C ALA A 136 -23.49 -5.45 -15.07
N GLU A 137 -24.31 -4.83 -15.94
CA GLU A 137 -25.38 -5.56 -16.67
C GLU A 137 -24.81 -6.73 -17.48
N GLU A 138 -23.61 -6.54 -18.01
CA GLU A 138 -22.77 -7.58 -18.62
C GLU A 138 -21.46 -7.66 -17.85
N LEU A 139 -20.77 -8.80 -17.90
CA LEU A 139 -19.47 -8.95 -17.27
C LEU A 139 -18.39 -8.25 -18.09
N TRP A 140 -17.64 -7.37 -17.44
CA TRP A 140 -16.46 -6.71 -18.01
C TRP A 140 -15.20 -7.16 -17.27
N TYR A 141 -14.09 -7.17 -17.99
CA TYR A 141 -12.77 -7.37 -17.43
C TYR A 141 -12.01 -6.06 -17.45
N TYR A 142 -11.42 -5.72 -16.31
CA TYR A 142 -10.37 -4.71 -16.24
C TYR A 142 -9.05 -5.37 -16.65
N VAL A 143 -8.39 -4.78 -17.63
CA VAL A 143 -7.22 -5.37 -18.30
C VAL A 143 -6.14 -4.32 -18.54
N SER A 144 -4.91 -4.77 -18.76
CA SER A 144 -3.87 -3.94 -19.35
C SER A 144 -3.35 -4.49 -20.67
N TYR A 145 -3.06 -3.57 -21.59
CA TYR A 145 -2.39 -3.83 -22.85
C TYR A 145 -1.23 -2.84 -22.99
N GLY A 146 0.00 -3.34 -22.85
CA GLY A 146 1.16 -2.49 -22.60
C GLY A 146 0.99 -1.70 -21.29
N ASP A 147 1.17 -0.38 -21.37
CA ASP A 147 1.01 0.54 -20.23
C ASP A 147 -0.41 1.13 -20.12
N VAL A 148 -1.33 0.74 -21.02
CA VAL A 148 -2.71 1.24 -21.04
C VAL A 148 -3.63 0.28 -20.30
N TYR A 149 -4.43 0.84 -19.39
CA TYR A 149 -5.47 0.12 -18.67
C TYR A 149 -6.85 0.48 -19.21
N GLY A 150 -7.75 -0.50 -19.28
CA GLY A 150 -9.11 -0.28 -19.76
C GLY A 150 -10.00 -1.48 -19.51
N TYR A 151 -11.20 -1.42 -20.11
CA TYR A 151 -12.24 -2.42 -19.95
C TYR A 151 -12.52 -3.12 -21.28
N ILE A 152 -12.75 -4.42 -21.22
CA ILE A 152 -13.22 -5.23 -22.33
C ILE A 152 -14.37 -6.12 -21.85
N ARG A 153 -15.36 -6.38 -22.71
CA ARG A 153 -16.43 -7.33 -22.35
C ARG A 153 -15.83 -8.73 -22.24
N ALA A 154 -16.27 -9.48 -21.24
CA ALA A 154 -15.78 -10.84 -20.99
C ALA A 154 -16.01 -11.78 -22.18
N ASP A 155 -17.15 -11.65 -22.86
CA ASP A 155 -17.53 -12.47 -24.02
C ASP A 155 -16.64 -12.25 -25.27
N ARG A 156 -15.83 -11.19 -25.29
CA ARG A 156 -14.85 -10.93 -26.35
C ARG A 156 -13.51 -11.58 -26.11
N THR A 157 -13.33 -12.27 -25.01
CA THR A 157 -12.04 -12.81 -24.58
C THR A 157 -12.16 -14.28 -24.23
N SER A 158 -11.04 -14.99 -24.24
CA SER A 158 -10.95 -16.28 -23.58
C SER A 158 -11.26 -16.13 -22.09
N MET A 159 -12.00 -17.07 -21.51
CA MET A 159 -12.25 -17.07 -20.07
C MET A 159 -10.92 -17.14 -19.31
N PRO A 160 -10.64 -16.22 -18.37
CA PRO A 160 -9.46 -16.32 -17.52
C PRO A 160 -9.56 -17.62 -16.74
N THR A 161 -8.46 -18.37 -16.65
CA THR A 161 -8.41 -19.54 -15.76
C THR A 161 -8.09 -19.03 -14.36
N PRO A 162 -9.04 -18.98 -13.42
CA PRO A 162 -8.78 -18.47 -12.08
C PRO A 162 -7.77 -19.38 -11.40
N ASP A 163 -6.61 -18.82 -11.14
CA ASP A 163 -5.54 -19.44 -10.36
C ASP A 163 -5.12 -18.40 -9.32
N TYR A 164 -5.83 -18.44 -8.21
CA TYR A 164 -5.52 -17.64 -7.03
C TYR A 164 -4.62 -18.53 -6.16
N PRO A 165 -3.32 -18.20 -6.02
CA PRO A 165 -2.47 -18.94 -5.11
C PRO A 165 -3.08 -18.87 -3.72
N VAL A 166 -3.29 -20.04 -3.10
CA VAL A 166 -3.77 -20.11 -1.71
C VAL A 166 -2.71 -19.44 -0.85
N PHE A 167 -3.02 -18.25 -0.35
CA PHE A 167 -2.20 -17.59 0.63
C PHE A 167 -2.42 -18.29 1.97
N VAL A 168 -1.34 -18.83 2.53
CA VAL A 168 -1.32 -19.38 3.88
C VAL A 168 -0.67 -18.32 4.75
N PRO A 169 -1.39 -17.73 5.72
CA PRO A 169 -0.78 -16.84 6.69
C PRO A 169 0.34 -17.58 7.42
N GLU A 170 1.58 -17.07 7.33
CA GLU A 170 2.67 -17.55 8.18
C GLU A 170 2.48 -16.94 9.58
N PRO A 171 2.70 -17.71 10.67
CA PRO A 171 2.66 -17.17 12.02
C PRO A 171 3.74 -16.10 12.16
N GLU A 172 3.49 -15.08 13.00
CA GLU A 172 4.53 -14.10 13.34
C GLU A 172 5.79 -14.85 13.80
N PRO A 173 7.00 -14.43 13.38
CA PRO A 173 8.22 -15.00 13.92
C PRO A 173 8.16 -14.91 15.43
N ASP A 174 8.13 -16.06 16.11
CA ASP A 174 8.16 -16.10 17.57
C ASP A 174 9.32 -15.20 18.02
N ALA A 175 9.00 -14.13 18.74
CA ALA A 175 10.01 -13.41 19.49
C ALA A 175 10.79 -14.47 20.30
N PRO A 176 12.13 -14.45 20.30
CA PRO A 176 12.92 -15.50 20.93
C PRO A 176 12.37 -15.74 22.33
N ALA A 177 11.90 -16.97 22.58
CA ALA A 177 11.25 -17.35 23.82
C ALA A 177 12.07 -16.79 24.99
N SER A 178 11.51 -15.79 25.67
CA SER A 178 12.04 -15.34 26.95
C SER A 178 11.79 -16.50 27.91
N THR A 179 12.81 -17.34 28.06
CA THR A 179 12.84 -18.38 29.08
C THR A 179 12.71 -17.68 30.42
N THR A 180 11.48 -17.61 30.93
CA THR A 180 11.20 -17.21 32.29
C THR A 180 11.27 -18.46 33.15
N PRO A 181 12.27 -18.63 34.03
CA PRO A 181 12.03 -19.33 35.26
C PRO A 181 11.22 -18.40 36.17
N GLU A 182 10.05 -18.90 36.55
CA GLU A 182 9.16 -18.37 37.57
C GLU A 182 9.92 -18.14 38.89
N GLY A 183 9.83 -16.94 39.47
CA GLY A 183 10.46 -16.66 40.77
C GLY A 183 10.41 -15.21 41.25
N THR A 184 9.36 -14.91 42.02
CA THR A 184 9.36 -14.02 43.20
C THR A 184 9.44 -12.48 43.01
N SER A 185 8.51 -11.83 43.69
CA SER A 185 8.09 -10.43 43.77
C SER A 185 9.10 -9.34 44.20
N GLU A 186 8.91 -8.13 43.63
CA GLU A 186 8.99 -6.75 44.23
C GLU A 186 10.36 -5.99 44.28
N PRO A 187 10.43 -4.62 44.25
CA PRO A 187 9.74 -3.57 43.47
C PRO A 187 10.69 -2.62 42.65
N GLU A 188 10.08 -1.72 41.86
CA GLU A 188 10.51 -0.37 41.37
C GLU A 188 11.91 -0.11 40.79
N GLY A 189 11.95 0.48 39.58
CA GLY A 189 13.17 0.89 38.90
C GLY A 189 12.98 1.97 37.82
N GLU A 190 12.27 3.06 38.12
CA GLU A 190 12.26 4.30 37.29
C GLU A 190 13.56 5.13 37.44
N GLU A 191 14.60 4.59 38.08
CA GLU A 191 15.86 5.32 38.35
C GLU A 191 16.69 5.59 37.08
N SER A 192 16.60 4.74 36.04
CA SER A 192 17.54 4.84 34.91
C SER A 192 17.24 5.97 33.91
N THR A 193 15.97 6.37 33.77
CA THR A 193 15.56 7.44 32.85
C THR A 193 15.71 8.81 33.51
N LEU A 194 15.35 8.93 34.79
CA LEU A 194 15.54 10.17 35.55
C LEU A 194 17.02 10.48 35.78
N LEU A 195 17.88 9.50 36.13
CA LEU A 195 19.32 9.73 36.24
C LEU A 195 19.94 10.19 34.92
N LYS A 196 19.52 9.63 33.78
CA LYS A 196 19.97 10.11 32.45
C LYS A 196 19.54 11.55 32.19
N ILE A 197 18.29 11.91 32.50
CA ILE A 197 17.79 13.28 32.32
C ILE A 197 18.52 14.27 33.25
N VAL A 198 18.73 13.92 34.51
CA VAL A 198 19.45 14.76 35.49
C VAL A 198 20.92 14.94 35.09
N LEU A 199 21.58 13.88 34.60
CA LEU A 199 22.98 13.94 34.17
C LEU A 199 23.15 14.77 32.89
N ILE A 200 22.21 14.66 31.94
CA ILE A 200 22.18 15.53 30.74
C ILE A 200 21.92 16.99 31.13
N ALA A 201 20.94 17.25 32.00
CA ALA A 201 20.63 18.61 32.45
C ALA A 201 21.81 19.25 33.21
N ALA A 202 22.48 18.51 34.10
CA ALA A 202 23.64 18.98 34.83
C ALA A 202 24.85 19.29 33.94
N LEU A 203 24.98 18.65 32.78
CA LEU A 203 26.07 18.89 31.83
C LEU A 203 25.76 20.04 30.86
N VAL A 204 24.49 20.22 30.48
CA VAL A 204 24.07 21.21 29.48
C VAL A 204 23.93 22.62 30.09
N ILE A 205 23.43 22.74 31.32
CA ILE A 205 23.20 24.04 31.96
C ILE A 205 24.51 24.87 32.14
N PRO A 206 25.64 24.30 32.60
CA PRO A 206 26.90 25.04 32.71
C PRO A 206 27.45 25.47 31.35
N ALA A 207 27.31 24.63 30.32
CA ALA A 207 27.75 24.95 28.96
C ALA A 207 26.96 26.14 28.39
N ILE A 208 25.63 26.16 28.58
CA ILE A 208 24.79 27.27 28.15
C ILE A 208 25.10 28.54 28.97
N ALA A 209 25.33 28.44 30.27
CA ALA A 209 25.72 29.58 31.10
C ALA A 209 27.07 30.18 30.67
N LEU A 210 28.04 29.34 30.28
CA LEU A 210 29.35 29.77 29.79
C LEU A 210 29.23 30.46 28.41
N ILE A 211 28.38 29.93 27.53
CA ILE A 211 28.03 30.57 26.25
C ILE A 211 27.38 31.94 26.50
N VAL A 212 26.36 32.03 27.36
CA VAL A 212 25.71 33.32 27.68
C VAL A 212 26.69 34.30 28.31
N PHE A 213 27.59 33.83 29.18
CA PHE A 213 28.62 34.66 29.81
C PHE A 213 29.66 35.17 28.78
N LEU A 214 30.07 34.33 27.83
CA LEU A 214 30.95 34.71 26.73
C LEU A 214 30.30 35.73 25.79
N PHE A 215 29.01 35.57 25.47
CA PHE A 215 28.29 36.48 24.57
C PHE A 215 27.82 37.77 25.25
N LYS A 216 27.67 37.79 26.59
CA LYS A 216 27.25 38.99 27.33
C LYS A 216 28.40 39.96 27.63
N ARG A 217 29.66 39.52 27.58
CA ARG A 217 30.84 40.36 27.88
C ARG A 217 31.36 41.19 26.69
N ASN A 218 30.68 41.15 25.53
CA ASN A 218 31.10 41.91 24.35
C ASN A 218 30.04 42.91 23.83
N ARG A 219 29.23 43.46 24.74
CA ARG A 219 28.51 44.73 24.55
C ARG A 219 28.71 45.63 25.75
#